data_AF-A0A2T2TUG0-F1
#
_entry.id   AF-A0A2T2TUG0-F1
#
_cell.length_a   1.000
_cell.length_b   1.000
_cell.length_c   1.000
_cell.angle_alpha   90.00
_cell.angle_beta   90.00
_cell.angle_gamma   90.00
#
_symmetry.space_group_name_H-M   'P 1'
#
loop_
_entity.id
_entity.type
_entity.pdbx_description
1 polymer ?
#
loop_
_entity_poly.entity_id
_entity_poly.type
_entity_poly.pdbx_seq_one_letter_code
_entity_poly.pdbx_strand_id
1 'polypeptide(L)' 'RTELREHVGGHRDVDAILSVGASAEERTVLETEGADSVTRLEFRPDRTAAEWRLDDSQSPYWMTPFVEFKTTWHPVGR' A
#
# COMPACT_ATOMS: atom_id res chain seq x y z
N ARG A 1 -7.68 11.02 10.72
CA ARG A 1 -6.65 10.07 10.19
C ARG A 1 -6.40 8.95 11.18
N THR A 2 -6.19 9.25 12.47
CA THR A 2 -5.97 8.23 13.51
C THR A 2 -7.16 7.28 13.64
N GLU A 3 -8.38 7.80 13.59
CA GLU A 3 -9.63 7.03 13.71
C GLU A 3 -9.88 6.04 12.57
N LEU A 4 -9.20 6.20 11.42
CA LEU A 4 -9.41 5.35 10.26
C LEU A 4 -8.45 4.16 10.18
N ARG A 5 -7.40 4.11 11.00
CA ARG A 5 -6.28 3.18 10.80
C ARG A 5 -6.65 1.73 11.03
N GLU A 6 -7.33 1.45 12.14
CA GLU A 6 -7.79 0.10 12.44
C GLU A 6 -8.84 -0.35 11.41
N HIS A 7 -9.74 0.56 11.04
CA HIS A 7 -10.80 0.26 10.08
C HIS A 7 -10.26 -0.03 8.67
N VAL A 8 -9.27 0.72 8.21
CA VAL A 8 -8.64 0.51 6.90
C VAL A 8 -7.66 -0.66 6.95
N GLY A 9 -6.85 -0.77 8.00
CA GLY A 9 -5.87 -1.84 8.18
C GLY A 9 -6.49 -3.23 8.24
N GLY A 10 -7.63 -3.37 8.93
CA GLY A 10 -8.35 -4.64 9.05
C GLY A 10 -9.44 -4.87 7.99
N HIS A 11 -9.53 -4.00 6.97
CA HIS A 11 -10.59 -4.11 5.97
C HIS A 11 -10.32 -5.28 5.01
N ARG A 12 -11.11 -6.35 5.12
CA ARG A 12 -10.92 -7.58 4.32
C ARG A 12 -11.14 -7.44 2.80
N ASP A 13 -11.73 -6.34 2.37
CA ASP A 13 -11.96 -6.02 0.94
C ASP A 13 -10.96 -4.97 0.42
N VAL A 14 -9.87 -4.72 1.15
CA VAL A 14 -8.76 -3.85 0.73
C VAL A 14 -7.52 -4.71 0.51
N ASP A 15 -7.05 -4.76 -0.74
CA ASP A 15 -5.91 -5.59 -1.13
C ASP A 15 -4.54 -4.99 -0.75
N ALA A 16 -4.44 -3.65 -0.70
CA ALA A 16 -3.19 -2.97 -0.41
C ALA A 16 -3.37 -1.54 0.12
N ILE A 17 -2.43 -1.08 0.95
CA ILE A 17 -2.41 0.25 1.56
C ILE A 17 -1.04 0.91 1.37
N LEU A 18 -1.03 2.17 0.91
CA LEU A 18 0.11 3.06 1.00
C LEU A 18 -0.04 3.98 2.22
N SER A 19 0.96 4.01 3.10
CA SER A 19 1.00 4.94 4.23
C SER A 19 2.20 5.88 4.15
N VAL A 20 1.93 7.17 3.98
CA VAL A 20 2.95 8.23 3.86
C VAL A 20 3.09 8.98 5.18
N GLY A 21 4.34 9.11 5.65
CA GLY A 21 4.66 9.79 6.91
C GLY A 21 4.08 9.11 8.13
N ALA A 22 3.94 7.78 8.11
CA ALA A 22 3.51 7.03 9.27
C ALA A 22 4.63 6.98 10.33
N SER A 23 4.28 7.23 11.60
CA SER A 23 5.20 6.96 12.72
C SER A 23 5.43 5.44 12.89
N ALA A 24 6.38 5.05 13.74
CA ALA A 24 6.62 3.63 14.01
C ALA A 24 5.39 2.94 14.60
N GLU A 25 4.71 3.60 15.55
CA GLU A 25 3.49 3.09 16.18
C GLU A 25 2.36 2.91 15.16
N GLU A 26 2.23 3.84 14.22
CA GLU A 26 1.20 3.80 13.17
C GLU A 26 1.44 2.65 12.19
N ARG A 27 2.71 2.31 11.92
CA ARG A 27 3.06 1.15 11.09
C ARG A 27 2.71 -0.15 11.81
N THR A 28 3.07 -0.26 13.08
CA THR A 28 2.74 -1.44 13.89
C THR A 28 1.23 -1.73 13.89
N VAL A 29 0.39 -0.69 14.01
CA VAL A 29 -1.07 -0.86 13.93
C VAL A 29 -1.49 -1.40 12.56
N LEU A 30 -1.03 -0.78 11.46
CA LEU A 30 -1.40 -1.21 10.11
C LEU A 30 -0.90 -2.64 9.80
N GLU A 31 0.32 -2.98 10.21
CA GLU A 31 0.90 -4.32 10.05
C GLU A 31 0.16 -5.37 10.86
N THR A 32 -0.26 -5.05 12.08
CA THR A 32 -1.00 -5.97 12.95
C THR A 32 -2.40 -6.23 12.38
N GLU A 33 -3.12 -5.18 12.00
CA GLU A 33 -4.49 -5.30 11.48
C GLU A 33 -4.52 -5.95 10.09
N GLY A 34 -3.57 -5.61 9.20
CA GLY A 34 -3.48 -6.16 7.85
C GLY A 34 -2.98 -7.60 7.78
N ALA A 35 -2.45 -8.14 8.89
CA ALA A 35 -1.95 -9.51 8.93
C ALA A 35 -3.06 -10.56 8.74
N ASP A 36 -4.30 -10.29 9.19
CA ASP A 36 -5.43 -11.23 9.08
C ASP A 36 -5.80 -11.51 7.61
N SER A 37 -5.77 -10.47 6.76
CA SER A 37 -6.10 -10.54 5.33
C SER A 37 -4.86 -10.68 4.43
N VAL A 38 -3.66 -10.67 4.99
CA VAL A 38 -2.40 -10.62 4.22
C VAL A 38 -2.38 -9.41 3.27
N THR A 39 -2.95 -8.29 3.71
CA THR A 39 -3.02 -7.05 2.93
C THR A 39 -1.59 -6.53 2.68
N ARG A 40 -1.29 -6.14 1.44
CA ARG A 40 0.03 -5.58 1.11
C ARG A 40 0.18 -4.17 1.69
N LEU A 41 1.26 -3.93 2.43
CA LEU A 41 1.53 -2.63 3.05
C LEU A 41 2.80 -2.03 2.47
N GLU A 42 2.71 -0.77 2.03
CA GLU A 42 3.84 0.03 1.61
C GLU A 42 3.95 1.29 2.47
N PHE A 43 5.17 1.58 2.91
CA PHE A 43 5.45 2.70 3.80
C PHE A 43 6.42 3.68 3.16
N ARG A 44 6.16 4.97 3.37
CA ARG A 44 7.04 6.07 2.95
C ARG A 44 7.36 6.95 4.15
N PRO A 45 8.30 6.51 5.01
CA PRO A 45 8.73 7.24 6.21
C PRO A 45 9.37 8.58 5.91
N ASP A 46 10.04 8.64 4.76
CA ASP A 46 10.90 9.70 4.27
C ASP A 46 10.13 10.89 3.69
N ARG A 47 8.79 10.78 3.63
CA ARG A 47 7.92 11.83 3.14
C ARG A 47 6.82 12.15 4.13
N THR A 48 6.55 13.43 4.28
CA THR A 48 5.40 13.96 5.00
C THR A 48 4.14 13.94 4.13
N ALA A 49 2.97 14.11 4.76
CA ALA A 49 1.70 14.26 4.05
C ALA A 49 1.64 15.51 3.16
N ALA A 50 2.49 16.52 3.40
CA ALA A 50 2.61 17.69 2.54
C ALA A 50 3.43 17.37 1.29
N GLU A 51 4.58 16.71 1.46
CA GLU A 51 5.48 16.34 0.36
C GLU A 51 4.87 15.33 -0.61
N TRP A 52 3.89 14.53 -0.16
CA TRP A 52 3.11 13.64 -1.02
C TRP A 52 2.46 14.33 -2.23
N ARG A 53 2.17 15.63 -2.14
CA ARG A 53 1.53 16.41 -3.22
C ARG A 53 2.54 17.04 -4.19
N LEU A 54 3.84 16.91 -3.94
CA LEU A 54 4.88 17.44 -4.82
C LEU A 54 5.04 16.58 -6.06
N ASP A 55 5.53 17.20 -7.15
CA ASP A 55 5.72 16.56 -8.46
C ASP A 55 6.62 15.32 -8.39
N ASP A 56 7.59 15.32 -7.49
CA ASP A 56 8.51 14.19 -7.29
C ASP A 56 7.84 12.97 -6.61
N SER A 57 6.63 13.12 -6.06
CA SER A 57 5.77 12.02 -5.58
C SER A 57 4.85 11.45 -6.67
N GLN A 58 4.79 12.03 -7.86
CA GLN A 58 3.79 11.68 -8.90
C GLN A 58 4.33 10.70 -9.96
N SER A 59 5.49 10.09 -9.73
CA SER A 59 6.05 9.14 -10.69
C SER A 59 5.16 7.90 -10.84
N PRO A 60 4.92 7.40 -12.07
CA PRO A 60 4.08 6.22 -12.28
C PRO A 60 4.64 4.95 -11.63
N TYR A 61 5.94 4.91 -11.35
CA TYR A 61 6.58 3.77 -10.67
C TYR A 61 6.15 3.62 -9.21
N TRP A 62 5.50 4.62 -8.62
CA TRP A 62 4.90 4.50 -7.28
C TRP A 62 3.73 3.52 -7.24
N MET A 63 3.13 3.22 -8.39
CA MET A 63 2.07 2.20 -8.49
C MET A 63 2.61 0.78 -8.51
N THR A 64 3.89 0.55 -8.81
CA THR A 64 4.44 -0.80 -9.02
C THR A 64 4.17 -1.78 -7.88
N PRO A 65 4.30 -1.42 -6.59
CA PRO A 65 3.95 -2.34 -5.50
C PRO A 65 2.47 -2.76 -5.46
N PHE A 66 1.60 -2.00 -6.13
CA PHE A 66 0.14 -2.20 -6.15
C PHE A 66 -0.34 -2.90 -7.41
N VAL A 67 0.58 -3.39 -8.26
CA VAL A 67 0.26 -4.14 -9.47
C VAL A 67 0.62 -5.61 -9.26
N GLU A 68 -0.31 -6.49 -9.60
CA GLU A 68 -0.07 -7.94 -9.60
C GLU A 68 0.14 -8.46 -11.02
N PHE A 69 1.05 -9.41 -11.16
CA PHE A 69 1.26 -10.11 -12.42
C PHE A 69 0.52 -11.44 -12.41
N LYS A 70 -0.56 -11.50 -13.21
CA LYS A 70 -1.19 -12.77 -13.54
C LYS A 70 -0.56 -13.35 -14.79
N THR A 71 0.40 -14.25 -14.62
CA THR A 71 1.00 -14.98 -15.74
C THR A 71 0.01 -16.01 -16.28
N THR A 72 -0.34 -15.90 -17.57
CA THR A 72 -1.23 -16.85 -18.24
C THR A 72 -0.49 -17.55 -19.38
N TRP A 73 -0.71 -18.85 -19.51
CA TRP A 73 -0.13 -19.68 -20.57
C TRP A 73 -1.23 -20.03 -21.56
N HIS A 74 -1.03 -19.67 -22.82
CA HIS A 74 -1.93 -20.04 -23.91
C HIS A 74 -1.11 -20.57 -25.10
N PRO A 75 -1.63 -21.56 -25.86
CA PRO A 75 -0.96 -22.01 -27.07
C PRO A 75 -0.77 -20.84 -28.04
N VAL A 76 0.43 -20.75 -28.63
CA VAL A 76 0.74 -19.79 -29.69
C VAL A 76 1.00 -20.60 -30.96
N GLY A 77 0.22 -20.35 -32.01
CA GLY A 77 0.46 -20.92 -33.34
C GLY A 77 1.72 -20.31 -33.95
N ARG A 78 2.56 -21.15 -34.56
CA ARG A 78 3.65 -20.69 -35.42
C ARG A 78 3.14 -20.36 -36.81
#